data_AF-A0A9D7K834-F1
#
_entry.id   AF-A0A9D7K834-F1
#
_cell.length_a   1.000
_cell.length_b   1.000
_cell.length_c   1.000
_cell.angle_alpha   90.00
_cell.angle_beta   90.00
_cell.angle_gamma   90.00
#
_symmetry.space_group_name_H-M   'P 1'
#
loop_
_entity.id
_entity.type
_entity.pdbx_description
1 polymer ?
#
loop_
_entity_poly.entity_id
_entity_poly.type
_entity_poly.pdbx_seq_one_letter_code
_entity_poly.pdbx_strand_id
1 'polypeptide(L)'
;MRLFIGILVCLILFCHCKSHKNNTQVTSKYFVFTDSIRASELIIKDDVEGYFNSLSVADMSIQMKQKSPSLDREKSLLLFKNFIKTQVSNWSVSEKEVLGKSMEEAEKILKKIHPQILPKISLIKIKTGHFGDHVYYTRGNHICIPENIFKDYDPEINLPIILHEIFHIVSKNNPSYRDKMYSLIEFEKLSSPPVLSEVLSKKLLTNPDGVTQQYFISLENEGQTKKVIPLITSKLKEFNPGFPNFFDYLEFDLFPVYFKNNTWYVECDAEGNTTLPLKSTPQFFTKIKDNTQYIIHPEEIMADNFMLASLYHQNGKGEKFSKDGKTLIEKVLSVTKSYPFRN
;
A
#
# COMPACT_ATOMS: atom_id res chain seq x y z
N MET A 1 -1.58 -85.92 -9.63
CA MET A 1 -1.47 -84.76 -10.54
C MET A 1 -2.19 -83.58 -9.90
N ARG A 2 -1.43 -82.48 -9.66
CA ARG A 2 -1.86 -81.14 -9.22
C ARG A 2 -2.41 -81.00 -7.79
N LEU A 3 -2.22 -79.90 -7.09
CA LEU A 3 -1.12 -78.94 -6.91
C LEU A 3 -1.53 -78.16 -5.63
N PHE A 4 -0.55 -77.70 -4.87
CA PHE A 4 -0.67 -76.86 -3.67
C PHE A 4 -1.63 -75.65 -3.80
N ILE A 5 -2.16 -75.18 -2.66
CA ILE A 5 -1.80 -73.88 -2.04
C ILE A 5 -2.54 -73.76 -0.70
N GLY A 6 -1.76 -73.69 0.39
CA GLY A 6 -2.24 -73.37 1.74
C GLY A 6 -2.46 -71.87 1.91
N ILE A 7 -3.54 -71.52 2.61
CA ILE A 7 -3.92 -70.14 2.92
C ILE A 7 -3.14 -69.71 4.17
N LEU A 8 -2.19 -68.79 3.99
CA LEU A 8 -1.47 -68.09 5.04
C LEU A 8 -2.31 -66.89 5.50
N VAL A 9 -2.77 -66.90 6.75
CA VAL A 9 -3.42 -65.75 7.39
C VAL A 9 -2.32 -64.79 7.87
N CYS A 10 -2.07 -63.73 7.11
CA CYS A 10 -1.25 -62.59 7.57
C CYS A 10 -2.13 -61.56 8.29
N LEU A 11 -1.94 -61.45 9.60
CA LEU A 11 -2.37 -60.31 10.42
C LEU A 11 -1.58 -59.07 9.97
N ILE A 12 -2.23 -58.19 9.21
CA ILE A 12 -1.73 -56.83 8.94
C ILE A 12 -2.23 -55.93 10.08
N LEU A 13 -1.34 -55.67 11.04
CA LEU A 13 -1.47 -54.56 11.98
C LEU A 13 -1.37 -53.25 11.19
N PHE A 14 -2.50 -52.61 10.91
CA PHE A 14 -2.52 -51.23 10.44
C PHE A 14 -2.08 -50.31 11.61
N CYS A 15 -0.78 -50.05 11.70
CA CYS A 15 -0.28 -48.88 12.42
C CYS A 15 -0.76 -47.62 11.68
N HIS A 16 -1.94 -47.12 12.05
CA HIS A 16 -2.37 -45.76 11.75
C HIS A 16 -1.48 -44.80 12.55
N CYS A 17 -0.34 -44.41 11.98
CA CYS A 17 0.36 -43.21 12.41
C CYS A 17 -0.54 -42.01 12.09
N LYS A 18 -1.37 -41.60 13.05
CA LYS A 18 -1.90 -40.24 13.08
C LYS A 18 -0.71 -39.31 13.19
N SER A 19 -0.24 -38.81 12.06
CA SER A 19 0.58 -37.61 12.04
C SER A 19 -0.27 -36.50 12.64
N HIS A 20 -0.10 -36.24 13.93
CA HIS A 20 -0.44 -34.95 14.50
C HIS A 20 0.46 -33.96 13.78
N LYS A 21 -0.06 -33.33 12.72
CA LYS A 21 0.40 -32.00 12.35
C LYS A 21 0.21 -31.16 13.60
N ASN A 22 1.30 -30.90 14.30
CA ASN A 22 1.33 -29.86 15.30
C ASN A 22 0.84 -28.60 14.59
N ASN A 23 -0.36 -28.17 14.95
CA ASN A 23 -0.94 -26.93 14.49
C ASN A 23 -0.15 -25.83 15.23
N THR A 24 1.10 -25.62 14.80
CA THR A 24 1.94 -24.55 15.31
C THR A 24 1.26 -23.26 14.88
N GLN A 25 0.49 -22.70 15.81
CA GLN A 25 -0.03 -21.36 15.67
C GLN A 25 1.14 -20.45 15.33
N VAL A 26 1.11 -19.82 14.15
CA VAL A 26 2.11 -18.82 13.77
C VAL A 26 2.03 -17.69 14.78
N THR A 27 2.92 -17.69 15.76
CA THR A 27 3.02 -16.66 16.79
C THR A 27 4.27 -15.83 16.52
N SER A 28 4.13 -14.70 15.83
CA SER A 28 5.19 -13.69 15.74
C SER A 28 4.96 -12.60 16.77
N LYS A 29 6.07 -12.07 17.30
CA LYS A 29 6.05 -10.86 18.14
C LYS A 29 5.63 -9.62 17.33
N TYR A 30 5.79 -9.65 16.01
CA TYR A 30 5.68 -8.48 15.13
C TYR A 30 4.40 -8.44 14.31
N PHE A 31 3.70 -9.55 14.11
CA PHE A 31 2.42 -9.54 13.39
C PHE A 31 1.34 -10.38 14.07
N VAL A 32 0.08 -9.97 13.88
CA VAL A 32 -1.10 -10.67 14.39
C VAL A 32 -2.20 -10.75 13.33
N PHE A 33 -2.76 -11.95 13.14
CA PHE A 33 -3.94 -12.14 12.31
C PHE A 33 -5.19 -11.71 13.08
N THR A 34 -5.99 -10.80 12.53
CA THR A 34 -7.26 -10.37 13.14
C THR A 34 -8.42 -11.17 12.59
N ASP A 35 -9.37 -11.57 13.45
CA ASP A 35 -10.66 -12.05 12.97
C ASP A 35 -11.49 -10.93 12.33
N SER A 36 -12.58 -11.29 11.65
CA SER A 36 -13.47 -10.35 10.96
C SER A 36 -14.15 -9.34 11.89
N ILE A 37 -14.43 -9.70 13.15
CA ILE A 37 -15.07 -8.79 14.11
C ILE A 37 -14.09 -7.67 14.43
N ARG A 38 -12.88 -8.02 14.86
CA ARG A 38 -11.83 -7.05 15.17
C ARG A 38 -11.40 -6.28 13.94
N ALA A 39 -11.28 -6.93 12.79
CA ALA A 39 -10.96 -6.28 11.52
C ALA A 39 -11.98 -5.18 11.17
N SER A 40 -13.28 -5.43 11.41
CA SER A 40 -14.34 -4.44 11.14
C SER A 40 -14.22 -3.19 12.01
N GLU A 41 -13.60 -3.28 13.19
CA GLU A 41 -13.33 -2.13 14.04
C GLU A 41 -12.06 -1.39 13.59
N LEU A 42 -11.01 -2.14 13.25
CA LEU A 42 -9.72 -1.58 12.88
C LEU A 42 -9.74 -0.86 11.53
N ILE A 43 -10.49 -1.39 10.55
CA ILE A 43 -10.51 -0.84 9.19
C ILE A 43 -11.13 0.57 9.11
N ILE A 44 -11.95 0.96 10.10
CA ILE A 44 -12.53 2.30 10.22
C ILE A 44 -11.82 3.20 11.24
N LYS A 45 -10.72 2.72 11.82
CA LYS A 45 -9.90 3.50 12.75
C LYS A 45 -9.07 4.53 11.98
N ASP A 46 -8.94 5.75 12.51
CA ASP A 46 -8.30 6.87 11.80
C ASP A 46 -7.66 7.88 12.75
N ASP A 47 -6.81 7.37 13.64
CA ASP A 47 -6.24 8.15 14.74
C ASP A 47 -5.02 8.99 14.32
N VAL A 48 -4.51 8.82 13.09
CA VAL A 48 -3.19 9.34 12.68
C VAL A 48 -3.24 10.17 11.40
N GLU A 49 -3.82 9.64 10.32
CA GLU A 49 -3.63 10.20 8.98
C GLU A 49 -4.82 11.02 8.46
N GLY A 50 -6.01 10.87 9.07
CA GLY A 50 -7.20 11.60 8.66
C GLY A 50 -7.76 11.19 7.30
N TYR A 51 -7.58 9.92 6.90
CA TYR A 51 -8.04 9.39 5.61
C TYR A 51 -9.52 9.66 5.34
N PHE A 52 -10.39 9.43 6.33
CA PHE A 52 -11.83 9.65 6.15
C PHE A 52 -12.18 11.13 5.96
N ASN A 53 -11.32 12.04 6.40
CA ASN A 53 -11.47 13.47 6.16
C ASN A 53 -11.03 13.85 4.73
N SER A 54 -10.13 13.08 4.13
CA SER A 54 -9.62 13.29 2.77
C SER A 54 -10.54 12.74 1.67
N LEU A 55 -11.40 11.76 2.00
CA LEU A 55 -12.31 11.16 1.03
C LEU A 55 -13.28 12.17 0.41
N SER A 56 -13.36 12.15 -0.92
CA SER A 56 -14.40 12.84 -1.68
C SER A 56 -15.66 12.00 -1.78
N VAL A 57 -16.79 12.62 -2.14
CA VAL A 57 -18.04 11.88 -2.43
C VAL A 57 -17.86 10.96 -3.65
N ALA A 58 -17.08 11.39 -4.64
CA ALA A 58 -16.74 10.57 -5.82
C ALA A 58 -15.99 9.30 -5.40
N ASP A 59 -14.97 9.44 -4.55
CA ASP A 59 -14.17 8.33 -4.03
C ASP A 59 -15.03 7.29 -3.31
N MET A 60 -15.85 7.74 -2.35
CA MET A 60 -16.79 6.87 -1.63
C MET A 60 -17.80 6.20 -2.57
N SER A 61 -18.34 6.95 -3.54
CA SER A 61 -19.26 6.43 -4.55
C SER A 61 -18.63 5.28 -5.36
N ILE A 62 -17.41 5.47 -5.84
CA ILE A 62 -16.66 4.50 -6.66
C ILE A 62 -16.35 3.26 -5.84
N GLN A 63 -15.78 3.41 -4.65
CA GLN A 63 -15.44 2.28 -3.78
C GLN A 63 -16.68 1.49 -3.33
N MET A 64 -17.82 2.16 -3.10
CA MET A 64 -19.08 1.47 -2.77
C MET A 64 -19.78 0.85 -3.99
N LYS A 65 -19.32 1.17 -5.20
CA LYS A 65 -20.00 0.83 -6.46
C LYS A 65 -21.45 1.32 -6.48
N GLN A 66 -21.68 2.52 -5.97
CA GLN A 66 -23.00 3.14 -5.82
C GLN A 66 -22.99 4.56 -6.36
N LYS A 67 -23.90 4.88 -7.28
CA LYS A 67 -24.11 6.26 -7.74
C LYS A 67 -24.60 7.14 -6.60
N SER A 68 -23.99 8.32 -6.43
CA SER A 68 -24.41 9.35 -5.48
C SER A 68 -24.95 8.79 -4.14
N PRO A 69 -24.12 8.14 -3.30
CA PRO A 69 -24.59 7.49 -2.06
C PRO A 69 -25.36 8.47 -1.15
N SER A 70 -24.99 9.76 -1.19
CA SER A 70 -25.82 10.88 -0.73
C SER A 70 -25.37 12.20 -1.35
N LEU A 71 -26.24 13.23 -1.32
CA LEU A 71 -25.87 14.62 -1.62
C LEU A 71 -25.11 15.29 -0.46
N ASP A 72 -25.18 14.71 0.74
CA ASP A 72 -24.43 15.14 1.92
C ASP A 72 -23.16 14.29 2.10
N ARG A 73 -22.01 14.94 2.24
CA ARG A 73 -20.72 14.28 2.45
C ARG A 73 -20.70 13.46 3.73
N GLU A 74 -21.22 13.98 4.84
CA GLU A 74 -21.15 13.30 6.14
C GLU A 74 -22.04 12.06 6.15
N LYS A 75 -23.22 12.15 5.52
CA LYS A 75 -24.08 10.98 5.30
C LYS A 75 -23.41 9.95 4.39
N SER A 76 -22.75 10.39 3.31
CA SER A 76 -21.97 9.50 2.44
C SER A 76 -20.85 8.81 3.20
N LEU A 77 -20.14 9.53 4.08
CA LEU A 77 -19.07 8.99 4.90
C LEU A 77 -19.56 7.95 5.90
N LEU A 78 -20.71 8.17 6.53
CA LEU A 78 -21.33 7.18 7.42
C LEU A 78 -21.70 5.89 6.66
N LEU A 79 -22.29 6.03 5.47
CA LEU A 79 -22.60 4.87 4.61
C LEU A 79 -21.34 4.14 4.17
N PHE A 80 -20.29 4.88 3.79
CA PHE A 80 -19.01 4.33 3.40
C PHE A 80 -18.34 3.55 4.53
N LYS A 81 -18.28 4.11 5.75
CA LYS A 81 -17.74 3.41 6.92
C LYS A 81 -18.50 2.13 7.17
N ASN A 82 -19.84 2.16 7.16
CA ASN A 82 -20.66 0.95 7.32
C ASN A 82 -20.38 -0.09 6.24
N PHE A 83 -20.23 0.33 4.98
CA PHE A 83 -19.87 -0.55 3.87
C PHE A 83 -18.49 -1.20 4.05
N ILE A 84 -17.44 -0.42 4.36
CA ILE A 84 -16.08 -0.95 4.52
C ILE A 84 -15.98 -1.94 5.70
N LYS A 85 -16.78 -1.75 6.77
CA LYS A 85 -16.89 -2.74 7.85
C LYS A 85 -17.37 -4.11 7.38
N THR A 86 -18.14 -4.19 6.28
CA THR A 86 -18.58 -5.47 5.70
C THR A 86 -17.58 -6.08 4.72
N GLN A 87 -16.51 -5.34 4.38
CA GLN A 87 -15.47 -5.75 3.43
C GLN A 87 -14.31 -6.50 4.09
N VAL A 88 -14.53 -7.11 5.26
CA VAL A 88 -13.53 -7.93 5.96
C VAL A 88 -13.99 -9.38 6.05
N SER A 89 -13.03 -10.30 6.12
CA SER A 89 -13.25 -11.76 6.13
C SER A 89 -12.45 -12.45 7.24
N ASN A 90 -12.87 -13.65 7.64
CA ASN A 90 -12.08 -14.49 8.54
C ASN A 90 -10.97 -15.22 7.76
N TRP A 91 -9.85 -15.44 8.46
CA TRP A 91 -8.74 -16.25 7.99
C TRP A 91 -9.02 -17.75 8.14
N SER A 92 -8.71 -18.54 7.13
CA SER A 92 -8.59 -19.99 7.27
C SER A 92 -7.24 -20.37 7.91
N VAL A 93 -7.11 -21.62 8.36
CA VAL A 93 -5.84 -22.12 8.91
C VAL A 93 -4.74 -22.12 7.85
N SER A 94 -5.04 -22.61 6.63
CA SER A 94 -4.05 -22.67 5.54
C SER A 94 -3.59 -21.29 5.10
N GLU A 95 -4.48 -20.29 5.09
CA GLU A 95 -4.12 -18.90 4.77
C GLU A 95 -3.14 -18.32 5.79
N LYS A 96 -3.39 -18.55 7.10
CA LYS A 96 -2.46 -18.13 8.15
C LYS A 96 -1.09 -18.80 8.01
N GLU A 97 -1.06 -20.07 7.63
CA GLU A 97 0.19 -20.80 7.43
C GLU A 97 1.02 -20.24 6.27
N VAL A 98 0.41 -20.02 5.08
CA VAL A 98 1.16 -19.56 3.90
C VAL A 98 1.58 -18.10 4.02
N LEU A 99 0.69 -17.22 4.46
CA LEU A 99 1.02 -15.80 4.67
C LEU A 99 1.98 -15.60 5.85
N GLY A 100 1.79 -16.38 6.91
CA GLY A 100 2.66 -16.36 8.08
C GLY A 100 4.12 -16.62 7.72
N LYS A 101 4.39 -17.60 6.86
CA LYS A 101 5.74 -17.88 6.35
C LYS A 101 6.33 -16.71 5.55
N SER A 102 5.54 -16.05 4.70
CA SER A 102 6.01 -14.87 3.95
C SER A 102 6.30 -13.69 4.89
N MET A 103 5.47 -13.48 5.92
CA MET A 103 5.70 -12.46 6.95
C MET A 103 6.96 -12.75 7.78
N GLU A 104 7.22 -14.02 8.12
CA GLU A 104 8.46 -14.44 8.81
C GLU A 104 9.71 -14.23 7.94
N GLU A 105 9.66 -14.53 6.65
CA GLU A 105 10.79 -14.26 5.74
C GLU A 105 10.98 -12.74 5.54
N ALA A 106 9.91 -11.96 5.39
CA ALA A 106 10.00 -10.49 5.37
C ALA A 106 10.64 -9.97 6.67
N GLU A 107 10.23 -10.49 7.83
CA GLU A 107 10.81 -10.15 9.12
C GLU A 107 12.32 -10.41 9.16
N LYS A 108 12.74 -11.58 8.70
CA LYS A 108 14.15 -11.98 8.63
C LYS A 108 14.96 -11.11 7.68
N ILE A 109 14.44 -10.79 6.49
CA ILE A 109 15.08 -9.89 5.51
C ILE A 109 15.31 -8.52 6.15
N LEU A 110 14.26 -7.94 6.72
CA LEU A 110 14.30 -6.58 7.26
C LEU A 110 15.19 -6.47 8.49
N LYS A 111 15.20 -7.49 9.37
CA LYS A 111 16.10 -7.51 10.54
C LYS A 111 17.58 -7.61 10.19
N LYS A 112 17.94 -8.19 9.05
CA LYS A 112 19.32 -8.15 8.55
C LYS A 112 19.74 -6.75 8.13
N ILE A 113 18.78 -5.89 7.77
CA ILE A 113 19.03 -4.48 7.43
C ILE A 113 19.09 -3.66 8.71
N HIS A 114 18.06 -3.74 9.56
CA HIS A 114 18.03 -3.05 10.84
C HIS A 114 17.21 -3.83 11.89
N PRO A 115 17.77 -4.15 13.07
CA PRO A 115 17.15 -5.07 14.02
C PRO A 115 15.86 -4.55 14.67
N GLN A 116 15.65 -3.23 14.71
CA GLN A 116 14.48 -2.58 15.31
C GLN A 116 13.53 -1.97 14.27
N ILE A 117 13.62 -2.35 12.99
CA ILE A 117 12.82 -1.74 11.92
C ILE A 117 11.32 -2.04 12.01
N LEU A 118 10.95 -3.21 12.54
CA LEU A 118 9.58 -3.70 12.51
C LEU A 118 8.76 -3.24 13.70
N PRO A 119 7.65 -2.50 13.48
CA PRO A 119 6.64 -2.29 14.49
C PRO A 119 5.72 -3.52 14.61
N LYS A 120 4.75 -3.46 15.53
CA LYS A 120 3.67 -4.45 15.59
C LYS A 120 2.62 -4.16 14.51
N ILE A 121 2.35 -5.16 13.68
CA ILE A 121 1.47 -5.11 12.51
C ILE A 121 0.23 -5.99 12.74
N SER A 122 -0.95 -5.53 12.34
CA SER A 122 -2.14 -6.40 12.26
C SER A 122 -2.43 -6.76 10.82
N LEU A 123 -2.80 -8.00 10.56
CA LEU A 123 -3.12 -8.51 9.23
C LEU A 123 -4.64 -8.65 9.12
N ILE A 124 -5.23 -7.83 8.26
CA ILE A 124 -6.67 -7.78 8.01
C ILE A 124 -6.93 -8.44 6.66
N LYS A 125 -7.76 -9.48 6.63
CA LYS A 125 -8.24 -10.05 5.37
C LYS A 125 -9.43 -9.23 4.87
N ILE A 126 -9.36 -8.77 3.63
CA ILE A 126 -10.40 -7.96 3.00
C ILE A 126 -11.02 -8.66 1.80
N LYS A 127 -12.28 -8.32 1.53
CA LYS A 127 -12.96 -8.66 0.28
C LYS A 127 -12.54 -7.68 -0.82
N THR A 128 -12.75 -8.07 -2.08
CA THR A 128 -12.34 -7.28 -3.25
C THR A 128 -13.40 -6.27 -3.73
N GLY A 129 -14.47 -6.10 -2.95
CA GLY A 129 -15.64 -5.31 -3.35
C GLY A 129 -15.41 -3.80 -3.51
N HIS A 130 -14.32 -3.26 -2.98
CA HIS A 130 -13.99 -1.83 -3.00
C HIS A 130 -12.90 -1.51 -4.03
N PHE A 131 -11.61 -1.53 -3.64
CA PHE A 131 -10.51 -1.20 -4.56
C PHE A 131 -10.33 -2.21 -5.70
N GLY A 132 -10.71 -3.47 -5.49
CA GLY A 132 -10.67 -4.53 -6.50
C GLY A 132 -9.81 -5.71 -6.09
N ASP A 133 -9.60 -6.59 -7.06
CA ASP A 133 -8.81 -7.80 -6.92
C ASP A 133 -7.32 -7.47 -6.80
N HIS A 134 -6.59 -8.23 -5.97
CA HIS A 134 -5.13 -8.10 -5.79
C HIS A 134 -4.64 -6.76 -5.21
N VAL A 135 -5.53 -5.90 -4.73
CA VAL A 135 -5.15 -4.62 -4.13
C VAL A 135 -4.85 -4.78 -2.65
N TYR A 136 -3.58 -4.64 -2.30
CA TYR A 136 -3.12 -4.43 -0.93
C TYR A 136 -3.18 -2.94 -0.59
N TYR A 137 -3.25 -2.63 0.69
CA TYR A 137 -3.00 -1.30 1.22
C TYR A 137 -2.81 -1.34 2.73
N THR A 138 -2.34 -0.23 3.30
CA THR A 138 -2.24 -0.04 4.74
C THR A 138 -3.18 1.03 5.29
N ARG A 139 -3.63 0.81 6.52
CA ARG A 139 -4.37 1.80 7.32
C ARG A 139 -3.90 1.72 8.76
N GLY A 140 -3.33 2.81 9.29
CA GLY A 140 -2.61 2.74 10.58
C GLY A 140 -1.49 1.70 10.54
N ASN A 141 -1.46 0.80 11.53
CA ASN A 141 -0.48 -0.30 11.62
C ASN A 141 -1.06 -1.64 11.12
N HIS A 142 -1.88 -1.58 10.07
CA HIS A 142 -2.59 -2.73 9.54
C HIS A 142 -2.30 -2.87 8.05
N ILE A 143 -1.97 -4.09 7.63
CA ILE A 143 -1.91 -4.46 6.21
C ILE A 143 -3.26 -5.11 5.87
N CYS A 144 -3.94 -4.56 4.87
CA CYS A 144 -5.19 -5.07 4.34
C CYS A 144 -4.90 -5.94 3.12
N ILE A 145 -5.28 -7.21 3.19
CA ILE A 145 -4.83 -8.27 2.28
C ILE A 145 -6.04 -8.86 1.56
N PRO A 146 -6.11 -8.77 0.23
CA PRO A 146 -7.30 -9.14 -0.52
C PRO A 146 -7.46 -10.66 -0.59
N GLU A 147 -8.65 -11.17 -0.28
CA GLU A 147 -8.88 -12.61 -0.11
C GLU A 147 -8.64 -13.44 -1.37
N ASN A 148 -8.73 -12.83 -2.55
CA ASN A 148 -8.57 -13.52 -3.83
C ASN A 148 -7.13 -13.98 -4.09
N ILE A 149 -6.12 -13.42 -3.41
CA ILE A 149 -4.71 -13.84 -3.57
C ILE A 149 -4.44 -15.25 -3.02
N PHE A 150 -5.31 -15.78 -2.16
CA PHE A 150 -5.13 -17.11 -1.57
C PHE A 150 -5.56 -18.26 -2.46
N LYS A 151 -6.26 -17.99 -3.56
CA LYS A 151 -6.64 -19.02 -4.54
C LYS A 151 -5.40 -19.65 -5.18
N ASP A 152 -4.45 -18.80 -5.55
CA ASP A 152 -3.22 -19.15 -6.26
C ASP A 152 -2.02 -18.46 -5.56
N TYR A 153 -1.90 -18.67 -4.24
CA TYR A 153 -0.88 -17.99 -3.43
C TYR A 153 0.54 -18.38 -3.85
N ASP A 154 1.30 -17.40 -4.33
CA ASP A 154 2.71 -17.55 -4.66
C ASP A 154 3.58 -16.69 -3.72
N PRO A 155 4.42 -17.31 -2.87
CA PRO A 155 5.35 -16.57 -2.01
C PRO A 155 6.32 -15.66 -2.78
N GLU A 156 6.72 -16.00 -4.01
CA GLU A 156 7.65 -15.19 -4.80
C GLU A 156 7.00 -13.89 -5.29
N ILE A 157 5.69 -13.90 -5.51
CA ILE A 157 4.90 -12.71 -5.87
C ILE A 157 4.54 -11.90 -4.62
N ASN A 158 4.13 -12.57 -3.54
CA ASN A 158 3.58 -11.88 -2.38
C ASN A 158 4.64 -11.34 -1.42
N LEU A 159 5.84 -11.94 -1.35
CA LEU A 159 6.90 -11.44 -0.47
C LEU A 159 7.36 -10.01 -0.84
N PRO A 160 7.62 -9.67 -2.11
CA PRO A 160 7.88 -8.28 -2.52
C PRO A 160 6.76 -7.32 -2.09
N ILE A 161 5.50 -7.68 -2.34
CA ILE A 161 4.35 -6.85 -1.96
C ILE A 161 4.31 -6.64 -0.44
N ILE A 162 4.52 -7.68 0.37
CA ILE A 162 4.58 -7.55 1.83
C ILE A 162 5.69 -6.59 2.27
N LEU A 163 6.87 -6.62 1.64
CA LEU A 163 7.96 -5.70 1.96
C LEU A 163 7.58 -4.24 1.62
N HIS A 164 6.87 -4.05 0.52
CA HIS A 164 6.28 -2.76 0.12
C HIS A 164 5.27 -2.28 1.16
N GLU A 165 4.29 -3.11 1.56
CA GLU A 165 3.30 -2.75 2.58
C GLU A 165 3.92 -2.45 3.96
N ILE A 166 4.98 -3.17 4.34
CA ILE A 166 5.70 -2.89 5.58
C ILE A 166 6.34 -1.50 5.53
N PHE A 167 6.84 -1.04 4.37
CA PHE A 167 7.39 0.30 4.24
C PHE A 167 6.38 1.36 4.64
N HIS A 168 5.12 1.26 4.19
CA HIS A 168 4.08 2.23 4.54
C HIS A 168 3.92 2.39 6.05
N ILE A 169 3.89 1.29 6.78
CA ILE A 169 3.77 1.30 8.23
C ILE A 169 5.03 1.87 8.90
N VAL A 170 6.22 1.51 8.41
CA VAL A 170 7.50 2.01 8.93
C VAL A 170 7.63 3.53 8.71
N SER A 171 7.36 3.99 7.49
CA SER A 171 7.34 5.39 7.04
C SER A 171 6.39 6.23 7.91
N LYS A 172 5.15 5.75 8.06
CA LYS A 172 4.08 6.39 8.84
C LYS A 172 4.41 6.55 10.32
N ASN A 173 4.98 5.52 10.94
CA ASN A 173 5.39 5.57 12.34
C ASN A 173 6.65 6.42 12.59
N ASN A 174 7.36 6.81 11.54
CA ASN A 174 8.63 7.53 11.64
C ASN A 174 8.66 8.73 10.66
N PRO A 175 7.96 9.84 10.94
CA PRO A 175 7.86 10.97 10.00
C PRO A 175 9.22 11.52 9.53
N SER A 176 10.23 11.57 10.38
CA SER A 176 11.59 12.00 9.98
C SER A 176 12.33 10.97 9.13
N TYR A 177 11.99 9.68 9.23
CA TYR A 177 12.47 8.66 8.29
C TYR A 177 11.81 8.85 6.93
N ARG A 178 10.48 9.03 6.90
CA ARG A 178 9.73 9.34 5.68
C ARG A 178 10.31 10.56 4.96
N ASP A 179 10.54 11.67 5.67
CA ASP A 179 11.12 12.89 5.09
C ASP A 179 12.51 12.62 4.47
N LYS A 180 13.36 11.83 5.15
CA LYS A 180 14.67 11.42 4.60
C LYS A 180 14.52 10.54 3.37
N MET A 181 13.61 9.57 3.39
CA MET A 181 13.36 8.66 2.27
C MET A 181 12.86 9.42 1.04
N TYR A 182 11.88 10.31 1.21
CA TYR A 182 11.34 11.13 0.13
C TYR A 182 12.39 12.09 -0.45
N SER A 183 13.29 12.61 0.37
CA SER A 183 14.38 13.47 -0.13
C SER A 183 15.33 12.76 -1.10
N LEU A 184 15.41 11.42 -1.06
CA LEU A 184 16.24 10.64 -2.00
C LEU A 184 15.73 10.70 -3.44
N ILE A 185 14.43 10.99 -3.61
CA ILE A 185 13.73 11.19 -4.89
C ILE A 185 13.30 12.65 -5.06
N GLU A 186 14.00 13.57 -4.39
CA GLU A 186 13.85 15.02 -4.53
C GLU A 186 12.49 15.60 -4.11
N PHE A 187 11.74 14.85 -3.30
CA PHE A 187 10.55 15.34 -2.65
C PHE A 187 10.90 16.04 -1.32
N GLU A 188 10.24 17.16 -1.08
CA GLU A 188 10.39 18.00 0.11
C GLU A 188 9.03 18.28 0.73
N LYS A 189 9.00 18.64 2.02
CA LYS A 189 7.77 18.89 2.75
C LYS A 189 7.43 20.39 2.75
N LEU A 190 6.20 20.74 2.38
CA LEU A 190 5.64 22.07 2.56
C LEU A 190 5.50 22.41 4.06
N SER A 191 5.46 23.70 4.40
CA SER A 191 5.26 24.12 5.79
C SER A 191 3.88 23.79 6.36
N SER A 192 2.88 23.64 5.50
CA SER A 192 1.51 23.20 5.83
C SER A 192 0.89 22.47 4.63
N PRO A 193 -0.12 21.62 4.82
CA PRO A 193 -0.91 21.08 3.72
C PRO A 193 -1.47 22.20 2.83
N PRO A 194 -1.47 22.04 1.50
CA PRO A 194 -2.03 23.03 0.60
C PRO A 194 -3.56 22.97 0.60
N VAL A 195 -4.20 24.11 0.39
CA VAL A 195 -5.65 24.24 0.21
C VAL A 195 -6.00 23.95 -1.24
N LEU A 196 -6.99 23.07 -1.44
CA LEU A 196 -7.53 22.73 -2.75
C LEU A 196 -8.78 23.56 -3.04
N SER A 197 -9.03 23.82 -4.32
CA SER A 197 -10.32 24.37 -4.76
C SER A 197 -11.45 23.38 -4.51
N GLU A 198 -12.68 23.87 -4.32
CA GLU A 198 -13.85 23.01 -4.09
C GLU A 198 -14.10 22.04 -5.27
N VAL A 199 -13.79 22.49 -6.50
CA VAL A 199 -13.95 21.66 -7.71
C VAL A 199 -12.94 20.51 -7.71
N LEU A 200 -11.67 20.80 -7.41
CA LEU A 200 -10.62 19.78 -7.33
C LEU A 200 -10.86 18.81 -6.17
N SER A 201 -11.24 19.31 -4.99
CA SER A 201 -11.47 18.47 -3.81
C SER A 201 -12.58 17.44 -4.01
N LYS A 202 -13.59 17.76 -4.85
CA LYS A 202 -14.69 16.83 -5.19
C LYS A 202 -14.25 15.70 -6.13
N LYS A 203 -13.13 15.85 -6.84
CA LYS A 203 -12.60 14.87 -7.80
C LYS A 203 -11.51 13.98 -7.18
N LEU A 204 -10.98 14.31 -6.01
CA LEU A 204 -9.88 13.56 -5.40
C LEU A 204 -10.23 12.08 -5.20
N LEU A 205 -9.25 11.23 -5.51
CA LEU A 205 -9.20 9.84 -5.07
C LEU A 205 -8.06 9.71 -4.06
N THR A 206 -8.36 9.17 -2.89
CA THR A 206 -7.42 9.11 -1.77
C THR A 206 -6.65 7.82 -1.80
N ASN A 207 -5.33 7.89 -1.91
CA ASN A 207 -4.47 6.74 -1.67
C ASN A 207 -4.45 6.43 -0.15
N PRO A 208 -4.91 5.25 0.30
CA PRO A 208 -4.89 4.88 1.72
C PRO A 208 -3.48 4.81 2.32
N ASP A 209 -2.45 4.55 1.52
CA ASP A 209 -1.05 4.45 1.94
C ASP A 209 -0.32 5.80 2.00
N GLY A 210 -0.76 6.74 1.16
CA GLY A 210 -0.19 8.08 1.04
C GLY A 210 -1.24 9.18 1.16
N VAL A 211 -1.80 9.38 2.36
CA VAL A 211 -2.92 10.32 2.58
C VAL A 211 -2.53 11.79 2.45
N THR A 212 -1.27 12.14 2.76
CA THR A 212 -0.84 13.53 2.89
C THR A 212 -0.41 14.15 1.56
N GLN A 213 -0.93 15.34 1.27
CA GLN A 213 -0.62 16.12 0.07
C GLN A 213 0.47 17.19 0.33
N GLN A 214 1.22 17.05 1.43
CA GLN A 214 2.17 18.06 1.90
C GLN A 214 3.56 17.93 1.25
N TYR A 215 3.79 16.95 0.38
CA TYR A 215 5.09 16.73 -0.24
C TYR A 215 5.10 17.22 -1.68
N PHE A 216 6.06 18.07 -2.00
CA PHE A 216 6.24 18.67 -3.31
C PHE A 216 7.57 18.26 -3.92
N ILE A 217 7.67 18.34 -5.24
CA ILE A 217 8.91 18.27 -6.01
C ILE A 217 9.08 19.57 -6.79
N SER A 218 10.30 20.08 -6.86
CA SER A 218 10.60 21.29 -7.64
C SER A 218 10.97 20.90 -9.07
N LEU A 219 10.22 21.41 -10.05
CA LEU A 219 10.41 21.15 -11.48
C LEU A 219 10.66 22.45 -12.26
N GLU A 220 11.52 22.40 -13.26
CA GLU A 220 11.71 23.48 -14.23
C GLU A 220 10.66 23.36 -15.34
N ASN A 221 9.95 24.46 -15.60
CA ASN A 221 9.00 24.59 -16.69
C ASN A 221 9.14 25.99 -17.31
N GLU A 222 9.41 26.07 -18.61
CA GLU A 222 9.54 27.33 -19.35
C GLU A 222 10.51 28.34 -18.70
N GLY A 223 11.62 27.85 -18.14
CA GLY A 223 12.64 28.68 -17.47
C GLY A 223 12.27 29.14 -16.06
N GLN A 224 11.15 28.66 -15.50
CA GLN A 224 10.74 28.92 -14.12
C GLN A 224 10.73 27.62 -13.30
N THR A 225 11.23 27.68 -12.06
CA THR A 225 11.06 26.58 -11.10
C THR A 225 9.68 26.64 -10.48
N LYS A 226 8.85 25.61 -10.72
CA LYS A 226 7.56 25.41 -10.09
C LYS A 226 7.66 24.30 -9.03
N LYS A 227 7.05 24.53 -7.87
CA LYS A 227 6.79 23.47 -6.89
C LYS A 227 5.50 22.78 -7.28
N VAL A 228 5.50 21.45 -7.35
CA VAL A 228 4.32 20.66 -7.73
C VAL A 228 4.10 19.53 -6.75
N ILE A 229 2.83 19.17 -6.55
CA ILE A 229 2.43 18.00 -5.76
C ILE A 229 1.77 16.95 -6.67
N PRO A 230 1.99 15.65 -6.44
CA PRO A 230 1.23 14.59 -7.11
C PRO A 230 -0.17 14.51 -6.52
N LEU A 231 -1.19 14.47 -7.37
CA LEU A 231 -2.56 14.19 -6.96
C LEU A 231 -3.15 13.10 -7.84
N ILE A 232 -4.07 12.35 -7.25
CA ILE A 232 -4.92 11.39 -7.93
C ILE A 232 -6.33 11.95 -7.95
N THR A 233 -6.90 12.05 -9.15
CA THR A 233 -8.27 12.50 -9.37
C THR A 233 -9.07 11.45 -10.12
N SER A 234 -10.39 11.58 -10.05
CA SER A 234 -11.33 10.74 -10.79
C SER A 234 -11.69 11.39 -12.12
N LYS A 235 -11.65 10.58 -13.19
CA LYS A 235 -12.19 10.93 -14.52
C LYS A 235 -13.69 11.17 -14.50
N LEU A 236 -14.41 10.58 -13.53
CA LEU A 236 -15.86 10.65 -13.39
C LEU A 236 -16.27 11.13 -12.00
N LYS A 237 -17.40 11.85 -11.90
CA LYS A 237 -17.87 12.43 -10.62
C LYS A 237 -18.44 11.41 -9.64
N GLU A 238 -18.79 10.21 -10.11
CA GLU A 238 -19.39 9.13 -9.33
C GLU A 238 -19.19 7.80 -10.03
N PHE A 239 -19.57 6.71 -9.36
CA PHE A 239 -19.54 5.36 -9.92
C PHE A 239 -20.39 5.24 -11.19
N ASN A 240 -19.80 4.64 -12.21
CA ASN A 240 -20.42 4.26 -13.45
C ASN A 240 -20.26 2.73 -13.65
N PRO A 241 -21.37 1.97 -13.76
CA PRO A 241 -21.31 0.52 -13.99
C PRO A 241 -20.52 0.09 -15.24
N GLY A 242 -20.33 0.97 -16.23
CA GLY A 242 -19.47 0.72 -17.39
C GLY A 242 -17.97 0.69 -17.07
N PHE A 243 -17.57 1.16 -15.90
CA PHE A 243 -16.20 1.16 -15.37
C PHE A 243 -16.21 0.53 -13.97
N PRO A 244 -16.20 -0.81 -13.87
CA PRO A 244 -16.46 -1.48 -12.60
C PRO A 244 -15.25 -1.48 -11.63
N ASN A 245 -14.04 -1.17 -12.11
CA ASN A 245 -12.82 -1.22 -11.31
C ASN A 245 -12.42 0.18 -10.84
N PHE A 246 -11.90 0.29 -9.62
CA PHE A 246 -11.47 1.57 -9.04
C PHE A 246 -10.42 2.28 -9.92
N PHE A 247 -9.44 1.53 -10.43
CA PHE A 247 -8.36 2.07 -11.25
C PHE A 247 -8.82 2.62 -12.62
N ASP A 248 -10.00 2.24 -13.11
CA ASP A 248 -10.54 2.79 -14.37
C ASP A 248 -10.80 4.31 -14.23
N TYR A 249 -11.14 4.75 -13.02
CA TYR A 249 -11.41 6.15 -12.68
C TYR A 249 -10.13 6.97 -12.49
N LEU A 250 -9.01 6.30 -12.19
CA LEU A 250 -7.79 6.94 -11.73
C LEU A 250 -7.16 7.79 -12.83
N GLU A 251 -6.92 9.06 -12.51
CA GLU A 251 -6.09 9.99 -13.26
C GLU A 251 -5.03 10.59 -12.32
N PHE A 252 -3.76 10.30 -12.62
CA PHE A 252 -2.61 10.82 -11.89
C PHE A 252 -2.00 12.00 -12.64
N ASP A 253 -1.80 13.12 -11.94
CA ASP A 253 -1.12 14.27 -12.51
C ASP A 253 -0.39 15.11 -11.44
N LEU A 254 0.41 16.08 -11.89
CA LEU A 254 1.18 16.99 -11.05
C LEU A 254 0.51 18.35 -11.00
N PHE A 255 0.26 18.89 -9.82
CA PHE A 255 -0.40 20.17 -9.65
C PHE A 255 0.57 21.20 -9.07
N PRO A 256 0.78 22.36 -9.71
CA PRO A 256 1.58 23.42 -9.13
C PRO A 256 0.99 23.90 -7.81
N VAL A 257 1.87 24.34 -6.90
CA VAL A 257 1.47 24.97 -5.64
C VAL A 257 2.11 26.34 -5.49
N TYR A 258 1.36 27.28 -4.93
CA TYR A 258 1.82 28.63 -4.66
C TYR A 258 1.51 29.04 -3.22
N PHE A 259 2.32 29.96 -2.68
CA PHE A 259 2.19 30.45 -1.32
C PHE A 259 1.64 31.87 -1.32
N LYS A 260 0.53 32.10 -0.63
CA LYS A 260 -0.11 33.42 -0.50
C LYS A 260 -0.71 33.56 0.88
N ASN A 261 -0.55 34.73 1.52
CA ASN A 261 -1.16 35.01 2.83
C ASN A 261 -0.91 33.91 3.87
N ASN A 262 0.35 33.46 3.98
CA ASN A 262 0.78 32.40 4.89
C ASN A 262 0.11 31.02 4.69
N THR A 263 -0.45 30.77 3.50
CA THR A 263 -1.15 29.53 3.15
C THR A 263 -0.66 29.02 1.79
N TRP A 264 -0.46 27.70 1.69
CA TRP A 264 -0.20 27.03 0.41
C TRP A 264 -1.53 26.74 -0.31
N TYR A 265 -1.56 26.90 -1.62
CA TYR A 265 -2.71 26.61 -2.46
C TYR A 265 -2.29 25.74 -3.64
N VAL A 266 -3.18 24.87 -4.08
CA VAL A 266 -3.05 24.13 -5.33
C VAL A 266 -3.56 24.97 -6.49
N GLU A 267 -2.79 25.06 -7.56
CA GLU A 267 -3.16 25.69 -8.83
C GLU A 267 -3.88 24.68 -9.73
N CYS A 268 -5.05 25.04 -10.25
CA CYS A 268 -5.82 24.26 -11.21
C CYS A 268 -6.66 25.19 -12.11
N ASP A 269 -7.15 24.67 -13.24
CA ASP A 269 -8.14 25.36 -14.07
C ASP A 269 -9.54 25.40 -13.41
N ALA A 270 -10.53 25.97 -14.10
CA ALA A 270 -11.90 26.11 -13.59
C ALA A 270 -12.61 24.76 -13.40
N GLU A 271 -12.17 23.73 -14.14
CA GLU A 271 -12.66 22.36 -14.11
C GLU A 271 -11.90 21.47 -13.10
N GLY A 272 -10.92 22.04 -12.39
CA GLY A 272 -10.09 21.34 -11.42
C GLY A 272 -9.09 20.37 -12.06
N ASN A 273 -8.57 20.68 -13.25
CA ASN A 273 -7.46 19.96 -13.87
C ASN A 273 -6.16 20.72 -13.67
N THR A 274 -5.02 20.03 -13.81
CA THR A 274 -3.71 20.65 -13.67
C THR A 274 -3.40 21.62 -14.82
N THR A 275 -2.66 22.68 -14.50
CA THR A 275 -2.05 23.58 -15.48
C THR A 275 -0.65 23.12 -15.93
N LEU A 276 -0.14 22.02 -15.38
CA LEU A 276 1.17 21.45 -15.69
C LEU A 276 1.11 19.91 -15.81
N PRO A 277 0.63 19.38 -16.94
CA PRO A 277 0.47 17.93 -17.12
C PRO A 277 1.79 17.16 -17.03
N LEU A 278 1.77 15.98 -16.40
CA LEU A 278 2.92 15.08 -16.22
C LEU A 278 3.65 14.77 -17.53
N LYS A 279 2.89 14.58 -18.61
CA LYS A 279 3.41 14.34 -19.97
C LYS A 279 4.30 15.47 -20.50
N SER A 280 4.13 16.68 -19.96
CA SER A 280 4.94 17.87 -20.29
C SER A 280 6.09 18.11 -19.32
N THR A 281 6.26 17.25 -18.31
CA THR A 281 7.30 17.38 -17.28
C THR A 281 8.24 16.17 -17.24
N PRO A 282 9.06 15.92 -18.29
CA PRO A 282 9.98 14.78 -18.32
C PRO A 282 11.00 14.79 -17.16
N GLN A 283 11.33 15.98 -16.65
CA GLN A 283 12.23 16.14 -15.51
C GLN A 283 11.73 15.42 -14.25
N PHE A 284 10.41 15.24 -14.09
CA PHE A 284 9.84 14.47 -12.98
C PHE A 284 10.45 13.07 -12.92
N PHE A 285 10.48 12.35 -14.04
CA PHE A 285 11.03 11.00 -14.15
C PHE A 285 12.53 10.96 -13.87
N THR A 286 13.29 11.98 -14.30
CA THR A 286 14.72 12.08 -13.97
C THR A 286 14.96 12.24 -12.47
N LYS A 287 14.11 13.00 -11.77
CA LYS A 287 14.26 13.27 -10.34
C LYS A 287 13.91 12.06 -9.48
N ILE A 288 12.84 11.34 -9.82
CA ILE A 288 12.41 10.14 -9.10
C ILE A 288 13.19 8.87 -9.47
N LYS A 289 14.06 8.95 -10.48
CA LYS A 289 14.87 7.85 -11.02
C LYS A 289 14.00 6.82 -11.77
N ASP A 290 14.53 5.64 -12.04
CA ASP A 290 13.96 4.67 -13.00
C ASP A 290 13.70 3.26 -12.43
N ASN A 291 13.72 3.11 -11.09
CA ASN A 291 13.52 1.82 -10.44
C ASN A 291 12.05 1.34 -10.43
N THR A 292 11.08 2.24 -10.59
CA THR A 292 9.64 1.89 -10.56
C THR A 292 8.84 2.75 -11.52
N GLN A 293 7.68 2.24 -11.94
CA GLN A 293 6.64 2.97 -12.66
C GLN A 293 5.41 3.26 -11.78
N TYR A 294 5.41 2.81 -10.52
CA TYR A 294 4.33 3.08 -9.57
C TYR A 294 4.53 4.43 -8.89
N ILE A 295 4.20 5.48 -9.65
CA ILE A 295 4.59 6.87 -9.37
C ILE A 295 3.49 7.73 -8.75
N ILE A 296 2.35 7.13 -8.40
CA ILE A 296 1.13 7.86 -8.07
C ILE A 296 1.22 8.67 -6.76
N HIS A 297 2.25 8.45 -5.95
CA HIS A 297 2.57 9.21 -4.74
C HIS A 297 4.06 8.96 -4.35
N PRO A 298 4.79 9.89 -3.70
CA PRO A 298 6.16 9.64 -3.24
C PRO A 298 6.28 8.46 -2.26
N GLU A 299 5.21 8.19 -1.51
CA GLU A 299 5.12 7.00 -0.66
C GLU A 299 5.26 5.71 -1.49
N GLU A 300 4.56 5.60 -2.62
CA GLU A 300 4.61 4.41 -3.49
C GLU A 300 5.98 4.24 -4.13
N ILE A 301 6.55 5.34 -4.62
CA ILE A 301 7.89 5.33 -5.22
C ILE A 301 8.91 4.82 -4.19
N MET A 302 8.82 5.28 -2.94
CA MET A 302 9.74 4.86 -1.90
C MET A 302 9.44 3.47 -1.34
N ALA A 303 8.19 3.03 -1.34
CA ALA A 303 7.80 1.68 -0.95
C ALA A 303 8.40 0.64 -1.89
N ASP A 304 8.33 0.88 -3.21
CA ASP A 304 9.00 0.04 -4.19
C ASP A 304 10.52 0.08 -4.03
N ASN A 305 11.12 1.26 -3.90
CA ASN A 305 12.57 1.34 -3.72
C ASN A 305 13.05 0.68 -2.42
N PHE A 306 12.25 0.70 -1.35
CA PHE A 306 12.53 -0.02 -0.12
C PHE A 306 12.41 -1.53 -0.27
N MET A 307 11.39 -2.01 -0.97
CA MET A 307 11.20 -3.41 -1.32
C MET A 307 12.38 -3.93 -2.16
N LEU A 308 12.72 -3.24 -3.25
CA LEU A 308 13.82 -3.59 -4.15
C LEU A 308 15.15 -3.58 -3.39
N ALA A 309 15.37 -2.58 -2.54
CA ALA A 309 16.56 -2.51 -1.68
C ALA A 309 16.66 -3.69 -0.70
N SER A 310 15.53 -4.10 -0.13
CA SER A 310 15.47 -5.22 0.81
C SER A 310 15.81 -6.54 0.13
N LEU A 311 15.27 -6.79 -1.06
CA LEU A 311 15.58 -7.97 -1.87
C LEU A 311 17.04 -7.94 -2.38
N TYR A 312 17.52 -6.77 -2.82
CA TYR A 312 18.91 -6.58 -3.23
C TYR A 312 19.89 -6.92 -2.09
N HIS A 313 19.60 -6.47 -0.87
CA HIS A 313 20.41 -6.78 0.30
C HIS A 313 20.43 -8.27 0.64
N GLN A 314 19.31 -8.97 0.45
CA GLN A 314 19.21 -10.40 0.74
C GLN A 314 19.96 -11.27 -0.28
N ASN A 315 19.75 -11.02 -1.58
CA ASN A 315 20.18 -11.92 -2.66
C ASN A 315 21.44 -11.44 -3.39
N GLY A 316 21.85 -10.19 -3.21
CA GLY A 316 23.09 -9.61 -3.72
C GLY A 316 23.20 -9.46 -5.25
N LYS A 317 22.37 -10.13 -6.04
CA LYS A 317 22.39 -10.14 -7.52
C LYS A 317 21.01 -10.53 -8.07
N GLY A 318 20.45 -9.75 -8.98
CA GLY A 318 19.25 -10.15 -9.72
C GLY A 318 18.64 -9.04 -10.57
N GLU A 319 18.57 -7.82 -10.03
CA GLU A 319 17.95 -6.71 -10.74
C GLU A 319 18.98 -5.88 -11.53
N LYS A 320 18.64 -5.64 -12.80
CA LYS A 320 19.40 -4.74 -13.68
C LYS A 320 18.95 -3.31 -13.41
N PHE A 321 19.42 -2.73 -12.32
CA PHE A 321 19.27 -1.29 -12.11
C PHE A 321 20.15 -0.52 -13.09
N SER A 322 19.70 0.67 -13.48
CA SER A 322 20.60 1.67 -14.05
C SER A 322 21.63 2.12 -13.00
N LYS A 323 22.60 2.95 -13.41
CA LYS A 323 23.56 3.53 -12.46
C LYS A 323 22.86 4.36 -11.38
N ASP A 324 21.89 5.18 -11.78
CA ASP A 324 21.17 6.07 -10.88
C ASP A 324 20.19 5.29 -10.01
N GLY A 325 19.49 4.33 -10.60
CA GLY A 325 18.64 3.39 -9.88
C GLY A 325 19.39 2.61 -8.81
N LYS A 326 20.57 2.06 -9.14
CA LYS A 326 21.43 1.36 -8.17
C LYS A 326 21.90 2.29 -7.05
N THR A 327 22.28 3.52 -7.40
CA THR A 327 22.70 4.53 -6.42
C THR A 327 21.56 4.85 -5.44
N LEU A 328 20.32 4.92 -5.92
CA LEU A 328 19.14 5.10 -5.07
C LEU A 328 18.96 3.92 -4.10
N ILE A 329 19.06 2.68 -4.58
CA ILE A 329 18.98 1.47 -3.74
C ILE A 329 20.03 1.48 -2.62
N GLU A 330 21.27 1.82 -2.93
CA GLU A 330 22.36 1.91 -1.95
C GLU A 330 22.09 3.01 -0.90
N LYS A 331 21.54 4.16 -1.32
CA LYS A 331 21.14 5.24 -0.41
C LYS A 331 19.98 4.82 0.49
N VAL A 332 18.96 4.13 -0.04
CA VAL A 332 17.84 3.59 0.75
C VAL A 332 18.35 2.66 1.85
N LEU A 333 19.24 1.73 1.51
CA LEU A 333 19.86 0.84 2.51
C LEU A 333 20.67 1.63 3.55
N SER A 334 21.44 2.63 3.13
CA SER A 334 22.25 3.46 4.03
C SER A 334 21.38 4.23 5.04
N VAL A 335 20.32 4.88 4.56
CA VAL A 335 19.36 5.61 5.40
C VAL A 335 18.69 4.64 6.38
N THR A 336 18.22 3.49 5.89
CA THR A 336 17.53 2.49 6.73
C THR A 336 18.45 1.91 7.80
N LYS A 337 19.70 1.57 7.47
CA LYS A 337 20.69 0.99 8.40
C LYS A 337 21.10 1.95 9.52
N SER A 338 21.13 3.24 9.22
CA SER A 338 21.59 4.27 10.16
C SER A 338 20.47 4.95 10.93
N TYR A 339 19.21 4.72 10.56
CA TYR A 339 18.08 5.38 11.18
C TYR A 339 17.80 4.81 12.58
N PRO A 340 17.69 5.65 13.63
CA PRO A 340 17.47 5.20 15.00
C PRO A 340 15.99 4.90 15.24
N PHE A 341 15.49 3.79 14.67
CA PHE A 341 14.13 3.31 14.93
C PHE A 341 13.91 3.14 16.44
N ARG A 342 12.76 3.56 16.95
CA ARG A 342 12.35 3.36 18.35
C ARG A 342 11.10 2.49 18.33
N ASN A 343 11.21 1.30 18.93
CA ASN A 343 10.10 0.36 19.09
C ASN A 343 9.34 0.57 20.39
#